data_AF-A0A4S4EQ31-F1
#
_entry.id   AF-A0A4S4EQ31-F1
#
_cell.length_a   1.000
_cell.length_b   1.000
_cell.length_c   1.000
_cell.angle_alpha   90.00
_cell.angle_beta   90.00
_cell.angle_gamma   90.00
#
_symmetry.space_group_name_H-M   'P 1'
#
loop_
_entity.id
_entity.type
_entity.pdbx_description
1 polymer ?
#
loop_
_entity_poly.entity_id
_entity_poly.type
_entity_poly.pdbx_seq_one_letter_code
_entity_poly.pdbx_strand_id
1 'polypeptide(L)'
;MKMARKLMNAVQYNCYGGGVASLKGGGGLSELAVASETMTVPRPPEVSAAEATGLPIAAHTAHVSLTQQAGIKLNGTGPKKNILITAASGGVGHYAVQLAKLGNTHVMATCGAHNLNFVKSLGADEVIDYKTPEGEALKSPSGKKYDAVVHCAKGFPWSTFEPCLTANGKERKLKTVIDSKYPLSKAEKAWAKMMDGHATGKIIVVF
;
A
#
# COMPACT_ATOMS: atom_id res chain seq x y z
N MET A 1 5.82 -21.27 6.66
CA MET A 1 6.69 -20.18 6.13
C MET A 1 7.11 -20.42 4.67
N LYS A 2 6.18 -20.50 3.71
CA LYS A 2 6.51 -20.73 2.28
C LYS A 2 5.73 -19.85 1.29
N MET A 3 5.25 -18.67 1.71
CA MET A 3 4.24 -17.93 0.94
C MET A 3 4.58 -16.47 0.56
N ALA A 4 5.80 -16.00 0.79
CA ALA A 4 6.16 -14.59 0.54
C ALA A 4 7.16 -14.41 -0.62
N ARG A 5 7.07 -15.21 -1.68
CA ARG A 5 8.07 -15.19 -2.78
C ARG A 5 7.45 -15.21 -4.17
N LYS A 6 6.78 -14.12 -4.55
CA LYS A 6 6.61 -13.59 -5.93
C LYS A 6 5.37 -12.69 -5.97
N LEU A 7 5.52 -11.37 -6.18
CA LEU A 7 5.12 -10.70 -7.43
C LEU A 7 5.10 -9.17 -7.38
N MET A 8 5.23 -8.66 -8.60
CA MET A 8 5.59 -7.33 -9.07
C MET A 8 4.35 -6.55 -9.54
N ASN A 9 4.53 -5.23 -9.56
CA ASN A 9 3.81 -4.11 -10.18
C ASN A 9 2.26 -4.04 -10.14
N ALA A 10 1.79 -2.85 -9.76
CA ALA A 10 0.40 -2.50 -9.46
C ALA A 10 -0.50 -2.41 -10.71
N VAL A 11 -1.60 -3.16 -10.70
CA VAL A 11 -2.75 -3.09 -11.63
C VAL A 11 -3.97 -3.69 -10.91
N GLN A 12 -5.19 -3.27 -11.19
CA GLN A 12 -6.41 -3.75 -10.51
C GLN A 12 -6.59 -5.28 -10.65
N TYR A 13 -6.79 -5.98 -9.52
CA TYR A 13 -6.80 -7.44 -9.48
C TYR A 13 -8.17 -8.04 -9.13
N ASN A 14 -8.47 -9.18 -9.75
CA ASN A 14 -9.69 -9.97 -9.59
C ASN A 14 -9.41 -11.45 -9.38
N CYS A 15 -10.32 -12.19 -8.73
CA CYS A 15 -10.22 -13.64 -8.59
C CYS A 15 -11.22 -14.36 -9.48
N TYR A 16 -10.72 -15.14 -10.44
CA TYR A 16 -11.53 -16.00 -11.30
C TYR A 16 -10.82 -17.33 -11.53
N GLY A 17 -11.57 -18.43 -11.55
CA GLY A 17 -11.04 -19.75 -11.98
C GLY A 17 -9.82 -20.26 -11.20
N GLY A 18 -9.73 -19.98 -9.90
CA GLY A 18 -8.61 -20.43 -9.07
C GLY A 18 -7.33 -19.60 -9.18
N GLY A 19 -7.39 -18.38 -9.76
CA GLY A 19 -6.27 -17.45 -9.80
C GLY A 19 -6.66 -16.01 -9.45
N VAL A 20 -5.66 -15.17 -9.17
CA VAL A 20 -5.78 -13.73 -8.92
C VAL A 20 -5.06 -12.97 -10.03
N ALA A 21 -5.73 -12.03 -10.70
CA ALA A 21 -5.34 -11.58 -12.03
C ALA A 21 -5.42 -10.07 -12.19
N SER A 22 -4.37 -9.44 -12.73
CA SER A 22 -4.37 -8.03 -13.12
C SER A 22 -4.93 -7.85 -14.52
N LEU A 23 -5.92 -6.97 -14.67
CA LEU A 23 -6.70 -6.85 -15.89
C LEU A 23 -6.10 -5.80 -16.84
N LYS A 24 -5.74 -6.22 -18.06
CA LYS A 24 -5.43 -5.29 -19.15
C LYS A 24 -6.70 -5.04 -19.94
N GLY A 25 -7.14 -3.79 -20.03
CA GLY A 25 -8.26 -3.42 -20.90
C GLY A 25 -9.66 -3.70 -20.36
N GLY A 26 -9.82 -3.74 -19.03
CA GLY A 26 -11.13 -3.80 -18.36
C GLY A 26 -10.99 -3.59 -16.86
N GLY A 27 -12.13 -3.42 -16.18
CA GLY A 27 -12.21 -3.38 -14.72
C GLY A 27 -12.61 -4.75 -14.16
N GLY A 28 -12.45 -4.91 -12.85
CA GLY A 28 -12.72 -6.18 -12.19
C GLY A 28 -14.14 -6.38 -11.65
N LEU A 29 -14.99 -5.38 -11.78
CA LEU A 29 -16.34 -5.42 -11.23
C LEU A 29 -17.31 -6.00 -12.26
N SER A 30 -17.07 -7.26 -12.65
CA SER A 30 -17.79 -8.00 -13.67
C SER A 30 -17.68 -9.49 -13.40
N GLU A 31 -18.66 -10.29 -13.84
CA GLU A 31 -18.66 -11.76 -13.70
C GLU A 31 -17.53 -12.47 -14.46
N LEU A 32 -16.97 -11.80 -15.47
CA LEU A 32 -15.85 -12.29 -16.27
C LEU A 32 -14.88 -11.13 -16.50
N ALA A 33 -13.57 -11.44 -16.53
CA ALA A 33 -12.54 -10.46 -16.84
C ALA A 33 -11.42 -11.10 -17.66
N VAL A 34 -10.85 -10.33 -18.59
CA VAL A 34 -9.71 -10.76 -19.40
C VAL A 34 -8.43 -10.32 -18.71
N ALA A 35 -7.53 -11.28 -18.47
CA ALA A 35 -6.24 -11.03 -17.87
C ALA A 35 -5.12 -11.69 -18.68
N SER A 36 -3.94 -11.07 -18.66
CA SER A 36 -2.74 -11.75 -19.15
C SER A 36 -2.31 -12.81 -18.15
N GLU A 37 -1.96 -14.01 -18.63
CA GLU A 37 -1.39 -15.08 -17.81
C GLU A 37 -0.22 -14.58 -16.93
N THR A 38 0.65 -13.75 -17.50
CA THR A 38 1.80 -13.14 -16.79
C THR A 38 1.42 -12.20 -15.65
N MET A 39 0.17 -11.76 -15.62
CA MET A 39 -0.42 -10.91 -14.59
C MET A 39 -1.34 -11.71 -13.65
N THR A 40 -1.31 -13.05 -13.72
CA THR A 40 -2.10 -13.93 -12.87
C THR A 40 -1.23 -14.75 -11.92
N VAL A 41 -1.80 -15.09 -10.76
CA VAL A 41 -1.21 -16.03 -9.80
C VAL A 41 -2.21 -17.10 -9.41
N PRO A 42 -1.78 -18.34 -9.13
CA PRO A 42 -2.65 -19.33 -8.52
C PRO A 42 -3.17 -18.83 -7.16
N ARG A 43 -4.49 -18.91 -6.96
CA ARG A 43 -5.12 -18.74 -5.66
C ARG A 43 -4.82 -20.00 -4.85
N PRO A 44 -4.28 -19.88 -3.64
CA PRO A 44 -4.13 -21.01 -2.73
C PRO A 44 -5.50 -21.66 -2.47
N PRO A 45 -5.63 -23.00 -2.54
CA PRO A 45 -6.91 -23.67 -2.35
C PRO A 45 -7.62 -23.29 -1.05
N GLU A 46 -6.85 -23.04 0.01
CA GLU A 46 -7.31 -22.70 1.36
C GLU A 46 -7.81 -21.25 1.52
N VAL A 47 -7.54 -20.35 0.58
CA VAL A 47 -7.98 -18.94 0.63
C VAL A 47 -9.20 -18.77 -0.24
N SER A 48 -10.31 -18.26 0.29
CA SER A 48 -11.52 -18.03 -0.50
C SER A 48 -11.27 -17.04 -1.65
N ALA A 49 -12.10 -17.10 -2.70
CA ALA A 49 -12.01 -16.12 -3.78
C ALA A 49 -12.19 -14.68 -3.26
N ALA A 50 -13.08 -14.48 -2.28
CA ALA A 50 -13.35 -13.17 -1.68
C ALA A 50 -12.16 -12.60 -0.88
N GLU A 51 -11.43 -13.44 -0.14
CA GLU A 51 -10.23 -13.01 0.58
C GLU A 51 -9.09 -12.73 -0.41
N ALA A 52 -8.95 -13.57 -1.43
CA ALA A 52 -7.89 -13.45 -2.42
C ALA A 52 -8.02 -12.17 -3.28
N THR A 53 -9.24 -11.63 -3.51
CA THR A 53 -9.41 -10.36 -4.25
C THR A 53 -9.00 -9.15 -3.44
N GLY A 54 -9.10 -9.20 -2.11
CA GLY A 54 -8.78 -8.07 -1.22
C GLY A 54 -7.29 -7.80 -1.04
N LEU A 55 -6.44 -8.75 -1.45
CA LEU A 55 -5.00 -8.70 -1.25
C LEU A 55 -4.24 -7.84 -2.28
N PRO A 56 -4.41 -8.02 -3.59
CA PRO A 56 -3.33 -7.71 -4.52
C PRO A 56 -3.00 -6.24 -4.65
N ILE A 57 -3.98 -5.33 -4.77
CA ILE A 57 -3.66 -3.89 -4.89
C ILE A 57 -3.01 -3.37 -3.61
N ALA A 58 -3.68 -3.60 -2.48
CA ALA A 58 -3.30 -2.97 -1.24
C ALA A 58 -2.05 -3.63 -0.61
N ALA A 59 -1.98 -4.96 -0.61
CA ALA A 59 -0.82 -5.69 -0.12
C ALA A 59 0.40 -5.51 -1.03
N HIS A 60 0.22 -5.42 -2.36
CA HIS A 60 1.33 -5.12 -3.25
C HIS A 60 1.88 -3.70 -3.04
N THR A 61 1.00 -2.71 -2.83
CA THR A 61 1.41 -1.35 -2.49
C THR A 61 2.24 -1.35 -1.19
N ALA A 62 1.73 -1.99 -0.13
CA ALA A 62 2.45 -2.14 1.12
C ALA A 62 3.81 -2.84 0.93
N HIS A 63 3.84 -3.93 0.17
CA HIS A 63 5.05 -4.70 -0.13
C HIS A 63 6.11 -3.83 -0.82
N VAL A 64 5.78 -3.14 -1.91
CA VAL A 64 6.73 -2.26 -2.63
C VAL A 64 7.22 -1.13 -1.73
N SER A 65 6.34 -0.48 -0.97
CA SER A 65 6.71 0.56 -0.01
C SER A 65 7.74 0.05 1.01
N LEU A 66 7.55 -1.15 1.55
CA LEU A 66 8.46 -1.71 2.55
C LEU A 66 9.75 -2.22 1.92
N THR A 67 9.68 -3.01 0.85
CA THR A 67 10.85 -3.70 0.31
C THR A 67 11.69 -2.83 -0.61
N GLN A 68 11.06 -2.13 -1.56
CA GLN A 68 11.80 -1.38 -2.57
C GLN A 68 12.13 0.03 -2.10
N GLN A 69 11.22 0.69 -1.38
CA GLN A 69 11.43 2.06 -0.92
C GLN A 69 12.12 2.13 0.45
N ALA A 70 11.63 1.36 1.44
CA ALA A 70 12.23 1.33 2.78
C ALA A 70 13.36 0.31 2.93
N GLY A 71 13.62 -0.54 1.92
CA GLY A 71 14.71 -1.53 1.95
C GLY A 71 14.57 -2.56 3.07
N ILE A 72 13.34 -2.95 3.41
CA ILE A 72 13.04 -3.96 4.43
C ILE A 72 13.07 -5.34 3.77
N LYS A 73 13.79 -6.27 4.40
CA LYS A 73 13.85 -7.66 3.95
C LYS A 73 12.82 -8.48 4.73
N LEU A 74 11.74 -8.90 4.08
CA LEU A 74 10.61 -9.62 4.71
C LEU A 74 10.96 -11.02 5.23
N ASN A 75 12.17 -11.51 4.99
CA ASN A 75 12.69 -12.73 5.58
C ASN A 75 13.28 -12.53 6.99
N GLY A 76 13.19 -11.31 7.54
CA GLY A 76 13.69 -10.96 8.88
C GLY A 76 15.21 -10.83 8.98
N THR A 77 15.98 -11.03 7.90
CA THR A 77 17.45 -10.99 7.94
C THR A 77 18.04 -9.59 7.76
N GLY A 78 17.19 -8.56 7.69
CA GLY A 78 17.63 -7.17 7.62
C GLY A 78 17.99 -6.60 8.99
N PRO A 79 18.70 -5.46 9.05
CA PRO A 79 18.84 -4.72 10.30
C PRO A 79 17.46 -4.29 10.79
N LYS A 80 17.27 -4.30 12.11
CA LYS A 80 16.04 -3.83 12.74
C LYS A 80 15.84 -2.35 12.43
N LYS A 81 14.68 -2.01 11.87
CA LYS A 81 14.27 -0.64 11.54
C LYS A 81 13.02 -0.25 12.31
N ASN A 82 12.89 1.03 12.64
CA ASN A 82 11.68 1.61 13.20
C ASN A 82 10.86 2.21 12.06
N ILE A 83 9.63 1.74 11.87
CA ILE A 83 8.77 2.14 10.75
C ILE A 83 7.49 2.77 11.31
N LEU A 84 7.13 3.93 10.78
CA LEU A 84 5.84 4.56 10.99
C LEU A 84 4.88 4.13 9.88
N ILE A 85 3.67 3.72 10.24
CA ILE A 85 2.59 3.38 9.30
C ILE A 85 1.36 4.22 9.66
N THR A 86 0.99 5.17 8.82
CA THR A 86 -0.22 5.98 9.07
C THR A 86 -1.46 5.36 8.43
N ALA A 87 -2.64 5.66 8.99
CA ALA A 87 -3.90 5.06 8.55
C ALA A 87 -3.83 3.52 8.51
N ALA A 88 -3.21 2.93 9.54
CA ALA A 88 -2.85 1.51 9.62
C ALA A 88 -4.03 0.53 9.61
N SER A 89 -5.25 1.01 9.85
CA SER A 89 -6.47 0.20 9.72
C SER A 89 -7.09 0.24 8.31
N GLY A 90 -6.58 1.09 7.43
CA GLY A 90 -7.08 1.24 6.06
C GLY A 90 -6.60 0.13 5.13
N GLY A 91 -7.00 0.24 3.85
CA GLY A 91 -6.73 -0.78 2.83
C GLY A 91 -5.26 -1.20 2.74
N VAL A 92 -4.32 -0.26 2.61
CA VAL A 92 -2.88 -0.57 2.54
C VAL A 92 -2.27 -0.79 3.92
N GLY A 93 -2.70 0.00 4.91
CA GLY A 93 -2.06 0.09 6.22
C GLY A 93 -1.99 -1.24 6.97
N HIS A 94 -3.07 -2.02 6.94
CA HIS A 94 -3.14 -3.27 7.72
C HIS A 94 -2.24 -4.37 7.15
N TYR A 95 -2.04 -4.39 5.82
CA TYR A 95 -1.02 -5.22 5.19
C TYR A 95 0.38 -4.72 5.50
N ALA A 96 0.59 -3.40 5.49
CA ALA A 96 1.89 -2.81 5.79
C ALA A 96 2.36 -3.16 7.20
N VAL A 97 1.48 -3.16 8.21
CA VAL A 97 1.81 -3.59 9.57
C VAL A 97 2.30 -5.03 9.57
N GLN A 98 1.51 -5.97 9.03
CA GLN A 98 1.85 -7.39 9.02
C GLN A 98 3.16 -7.66 8.26
N LEU A 99 3.33 -7.09 7.07
CA LEU A 99 4.53 -7.26 6.26
C LEU A 99 5.76 -6.65 6.95
N ALA A 100 5.63 -5.47 7.58
CA ALA A 100 6.73 -4.86 8.31
C ALA A 100 7.20 -5.78 9.45
N LYS A 101 6.28 -6.40 10.20
CA LYS A 101 6.62 -7.34 11.28
C LYS A 101 7.35 -8.59 10.79
N LEU A 102 7.03 -9.11 9.60
CA LEU A 102 7.84 -10.17 8.98
C LEU A 102 9.30 -9.73 8.72
N GLY A 103 9.51 -8.44 8.50
CA GLY A 103 10.81 -7.83 8.23
C GLY A 103 11.67 -7.50 9.45
N ASN A 104 11.36 -8.05 10.64
CA ASN A 104 12.05 -7.75 11.89
C ASN A 104 12.09 -6.24 12.20
N THR A 105 10.97 -5.55 12.03
CA THR A 105 10.85 -4.12 12.33
C THR A 105 10.13 -3.86 13.64
N HIS A 106 10.34 -2.65 14.15
CA HIS A 106 9.49 -2.03 15.14
C HIS A 106 8.46 -1.15 14.41
N VAL A 107 7.18 -1.38 14.64
CA VAL A 107 6.08 -0.71 13.95
C VAL A 107 5.36 0.20 14.94
N MET A 108 5.44 1.50 14.67
CA MET A 108 4.50 2.48 15.21
C MET A 108 3.41 2.70 14.17
N ALA A 109 2.16 2.63 14.59
CA ALA A 109 1.01 2.77 13.72
C ALA A 109 0.05 3.88 14.20
N THR A 110 -0.56 4.60 13.27
CA THR A 110 -1.69 5.49 13.58
C THR A 110 -2.99 5.00 12.94
N CYS A 111 -4.08 5.04 13.69
CA CYS A 111 -5.43 4.76 13.21
C CYS A 111 -6.46 5.54 14.01
N GLY A 112 -7.75 5.42 13.71
CA GLY A 112 -8.77 5.98 14.61
C GLY A 112 -8.87 5.17 15.90
N ALA A 113 -9.30 5.80 17.00
CA ALA A 113 -9.44 5.16 18.32
C ALA A 113 -10.15 3.79 18.32
N HIS A 114 -11.20 3.63 17.50
CA HIS A 114 -11.97 2.38 17.43
C HIS A 114 -11.17 1.20 16.84
N ASN A 115 -10.06 1.46 16.15
CA ASN A 115 -9.24 0.43 15.50
C ASN A 115 -7.93 0.12 16.24
N LEU A 116 -7.69 0.70 17.42
CA LEU A 116 -6.43 0.52 18.16
C LEU A 116 -6.14 -0.97 18.44
N ASN A 117 -7.14 -1.69 18.95
CA ASN A 117 -7.01 -3.12 19.25
C ASN A 117 -6.82 -3.96 17.99
N PHE A 118 -7.54 -3.63 16.91
CA PHE A 118 -7.37 -4.30 15.61
C PHE A 118 -5.94 -4.15 15.10
N VAL A 119 -5.41 -2.93 15.01
CA VAL A 119 -4.05 -2.68 14.51
C VAL A 119 -2.98 -3.31 15.42
N LYS A 120 -3.20 -3.30 16.73
CA LYS A 120 -2.32 -3.99 17.68
C LYS A 120 -2.31 -5.50 17.46
N SER A 121 -3.48 -6.11 17.20
CA SER A 121 -3.60 -7.55 16.91
C SER A 121 -2.87 -7.98 15.62
N LEU A 122 -2.65 -7.05 14.68
CA LEU A 122 -1.84 -7.29 13.47
C LEU A 122 -0.33 -7.26 13.74
N GLY A 123 0.09 -6.94 14.96
CA GLY A 123 1.49 -6.97 15.41
C GLY A 123 2.17 -5.61 15.52
N ALA A 124 1.43 -4.48 15.42
CA ALA A 124 2.02 -3.17 15.70
C ALA A 124 2.53 -3.10 17.15
N ASP A 125 3.75 -2.59 17.35
CA ASP A 125 4.36 -2.47 18.68
C ASP A 125 3.78 -1.28 19.45
N GLU A 126 3.50 -0.18 18.74
CA GLU A 126 2.87 1.04 19.26
C GLU A 126 1.70 1.42 18.35
N VAL A 127 0.56 1.79 18.94
CA VAL A 127 -0.61 2.27 18.19
C VAL A 127 -1.16 3.54 18.84
N ILE A 128 -1.33 4.60 18.06
CA ILE A 128 -1.88 5.88 18.52
C ILE A 128 -3.12 6.26 17.72
N ASP A 129 -4.10 6.85 18.40
CA ASP A 129 -5.20 7.54 17.73
C ASP A 129 -4.68 8.82 17.06
N TYR A 130 -4.84 8.93 15.74
CA TYR A 130 -4.34 10.07 14.98
C TYR A 130 -4.93 11.43 15.41
N LYS A 131 -6.02 11.43 16.17
CA LYS A 131 -6.67 12.64 16.73
C LYS A 131 -6.06 13.13 18.05
N THR A 132 -5.10 12.40 18.60
CA THR A 132 -4.36 12.82 19.80
C THR A 132 -3.21 13.76 19.40
N PRO A 133 -2.72 14.63 20.31
CA PRO A 133 -1.57 15.48 20.04
C PRO A 133 -0.34 14.70 19.55
N GLU A 134 -0.10 13.52 20.12
CA GLU A 134 0.98 12.62 19.71
C GLU A 134 0.75 12.05 18.30
N GLY A 135 -0.51 11.70 17.99
CA GLY A 135 -0.94 11.21 16.69
C GLY A 135 -0.83 12.25 15.57
N GLU A 136 -1.22 13.49 15.86
CA GLU A 136 -1.06 14.63 14.95
C GLU A 136 0.42 14.98 14.72
N ALA A 137 1.25 14.86 15.76
CA ALA A 137 2.69 15.07 15.65
C ALA A 137 3.45 13.84 15.12
N LEU A 138 2.77 12.71 14.87
CA LEU A 138 3.35 11.43 14.49
C LEU A 138 4.47 10.95 15.45
N LYS A 139 4.38 11.32 16.74
CA LYS A 139 5.41 11.01 17.74
C LYS A 139 5.19 9.64 18.34
N SER A 140 6.26 8.84 18.38
CA SER A 140 6.28 7.55 19.07
C SER A 140 6.21 7.78 20.59
N PRO A 141 5.36 7.04 21.34
CA PRO A 141 5.32 7.08 22.81
C PRO A 141 6.67 6.75 23.45
N SER A 142 7.43 5.84 22.83
CA SER A 142 8.79 5.48 23.24
C SER A 142 9.87 6.47 22.80
N GLY A 143 9.50 7.57 22.14
CA GLY A 143 10.44 8.60 21.66
C GLY A 143 11.31 8.14 20.49
N LYS A 144 11.05 6.95 19.92
CA LYS A 144 11.84 6.42 18.81
C LYS A 144 11.60 7.22 17.53
N LYS A 145 12.69 7.51 16.83
CA LYS A 145 12.64 8.06 15.47
C LYS A 145 12.52 6.95 14.43
N TYR A 146 11.96 7.29 13.27
CA TYR A 146 11.66 6.34 12.20
C TYR A 146 12.72 6.34 11.12
N ASP A 147 13.11 5.16 10.67
CA ASP A 147 13.98 4.95 9.51
C ASP A 147 13.22 5.09 8.18
N ALA A 148 11.91 4.83 8.21
CA ALA A 148 11.02 5.01 7.07
C ALA A 148 9.57 5.21 7.52
N VAL A 149 8.81 5.87 6.66
CA VAL A 149 7.38 6.13 6.86
C VAL A 149 6.60 5.58 5.68
N VAL A 150 5.64 4.71 5.97
CA VAL A 150 4.59 4.31 5.02
C VAL A 150 3.38 5.19 5.30
N HIS A 151 3.29 6.30 4.56
CA HIS A 151 2.23 7.29 4.75
C HIS A 151 1.01 6.95 3.88
N CYS A 152 -0.14 6.72 4.51
CA CYS A 152 -1.41 6.46 3.83
C CYS A 152 -2.54 7.40 4.31
N ALA A 153 -2.19 8.48 5.01
CA ALA A 153 -3.15 9.49 5.46
C ALA A 153 -3.09 10.74 4.55
N LYS A 154 -4.07 11.63 4.69
CA LYS A 154 -4.10 12.93 3.99
C LYS A 154 -3.76 14.04 4.97
N GLY A 155 -3.27 15.16 4.46
CA GLY A 155 -3.19 16.41 5.23
C GLY A 155 -1.95 16.59 6.10
N PHE A 156 -0.90 15.78 5.91
CA PHE A 156 0.35 15.95 6.65
C PHE A 156 1.40 16.68 5.79
N PRO A 157 1.86 17.88 6.18
CA PRO A 157 3.00 18.52 5.55
C PRO A 157 4.31 17.78 5.88
N TRP A 158 5.34 17.99 5.06
CA TRP A 158 6.67 17.42 5.31
C TRP A 158 7.22 17.78 6.70
N SER A 159 6.92 18.99 7.19
CA SER A 159 7.33 19.47 8.52
C SER A 159 6.81 18.63 9.69
N THR A 160 5.78 17.80 9.49
CA THR A 160 5.32 16.85 10.51
C THR A 160 6.20 15.60 10.57
N PHE A 161 6.78 15.18 9.44
CA PHE A 161 7.60 13.96 9.37
C PHE A 161 9.06 14.22 9.75
N GLU A 162 9.63 15.34 9.29
CA GLU A 162 11.04 15.67 9.45
C GLU A 162 11.55 15.54 10.90
N PRO A 163 10.84 16.03 11.94
CA PRO A 163 11.32 15.91 13.33
C PRO A 163 11.39 14.47 13.82
N CYS A 164 10.53 13.59 13.28
CA CYS A 164 10.33 12.22 13.71
C CYS A 164 11.21 11.20 12.94
N LEU A 165 11.92 11.65 11.89
CA LEU A 165 12.80 10.80 11.10
C LEU A 165 14.21 10.70 11.71
N THR A 166 14.88 9.57 11.51
CA THR A 166 16.32 9.45 11.79
C THR A 166 17.13 10.30 10.80
N ALA A 167 18.42 10.52 11.06
CA ALA A 167 19.31 11.28 10.16
C ALA A 167 19.43 10.67 8.74
N ASN A 168 19.00 9.40 8.57
CA ASN A 168 18.96 8.71 7.29
C ASN A 168 17.64 8.91 6.53
N GLY A 169 16.64 9.54 7.15
CA GLY A 169 15.36 9.84 6.53
C GLY A 169 15.53 10.81 5.37
N LYS A 170 15.15 10.40 4.16
CA LYS A 170 15.21 11.23 2.96
C LYS A 170 13.81 11.42 2.41
N GLU A 171 13.40 12.66 2.18
CA GLU A 171 12.20 12.94 1.37
C GLU A 171 12.46 12.49 -0.07
N ARG A 172 11.59 11.65 -0.60
CA ARG A 172 11.54 11.37 -2.04
C ARG A 172 10.26 12.00 -2.56
N LYS A 173 10.35 13.26 -3.05
CA LYS A 173 9.20 13.95 -3.67
C LYS A 173 8.80 13.21 -4.95
N LEU A 174 7.62 12.60 -4.92
CA LEU A 174 6.98 12.06 -6.12
C LEU A 174 6.11 13.14 -6.76
N LYS A 175 6.44 13.54 -7.99
CA LYS A 175 5.57 14.40 -8.79
C LYS A 175 4.54 13.53 -9.51
N THR A 176 3.25 13.80 -9.33
CA THR A 176 2.23 13.21 -10.20
C THR A 176 2.41 13.74 -11.61
N VAL A 177 2.86 12.89 -12.52
CA VAL A 177 2.90 13.20 -13.96
C VAL A 177 1.50 12.95 -14.48
N ILE A 178 0.80 14.00 -14.88
CA ILE A 178 -0.53 13.92 -15.51
C ILE A 178 -0.29 14.00 -17.00
N ASP A 179 -0.64 12.93 -17.70
CA ASP A 179 -0.55 12.89 -19.17
C ASP A 179 -1.71 13.66 -19.80
N SER A 180 -2.92 13.44 -19.29
CA SER A 180 -4.12 14.08 -19.82
C SER A 180 -5.28 14.06 -18.81
N LYS A 181 -6.24 14.97 -18.99
CA LYS A 181 -7.48 15.04 -18.21
C LYS A 181 -8.68 15.01 -19.13
N TYR A 182 -9.71 14.26 -18.77
CA TYR A 182 -10.96 14.13 -19.52
C TYR A 182 -12.15 14.37 -18.58
N PRO A 183 -13.21 15.07 -19.00
CA PRO A 183 -14.47 15.04 -18.27
C PRO A 183 -15.07 13.63 -18.31
N LEU A 184 -15.90 13.28 -17.31
CA LEU A 184 -16.59 11.98 -17.25
C LEU A 184 -17.33 11.65 -18.55
N SER A 185 -17.95 12.65 -19.19
CA SER A 185 -18.62 12.53 -20.49
C SER A 185 -17.72 12.10 -21.65
N LYS A 186 -16.39 12.11 -21.46
CA LYS A 186 -15.39 11.66 -22.44
C LYS A 186 -14.52 10.53 -21.89
N ALA A 187 -15.01 9.77 -20.92
CA ALA A 187 -14.28 8.64 -20.33
C ALA A 187 -13.87 7.59 -21.39
N GLU A 188 -14.66 7.40 -22.44
CA GLU A 188 -14.31 6.54 -23.59
C GLU A 188 -13.02 6.99 -24.31
N LYS A 189 -12.78 8.31 -24.41
CA LYS A 189 -11.56 8.87 -25.05
C LYS A 189 -10.36 8.76 -24.13
N ALA A 190 -10.59 8.97 -22.83
CA ALA A 190 -9.60 8.69 -21.80
C ALA A 190 -9.14 7.22 -21.86
N TRP A 191 -10.12 6.32 -22.00
CA TRP A 191 -9.91 4.89 -22.12
C TRP A 191 -9.16 4.52 -23.40
N ALA A 192 -9.59 5.01 -24.56
CA ALA A 192 -8.92 4.76 -25.84
C ALA A 192 -7.45 5.17 -25.80
N LYS A 193 -7.14 6.35 -25.25
CA LYS A 193 -5.75 6.83 -25.09
C LYS A 193 -4.93 5.96 -24.12
N MET A 194 -5.55 5.48 -23.04
CA MET A 194 -4.89 4.54 -22.13
C MET A 194 -4.52 3.24 -22.85
N MET A 195 -5.42 2.75 -23.70
CA MET A 195 -5.29 1.48 -24.40
C MET A 195 -4.30 1.54 -25.58
N ASP A 196 -4.07 2.71 -26.15
CA ASP A 196 -3.09 2.95 -27.21
C ASP A 196 -1.62 2.77 -26.74
N GLY A 197 -1.39 2.67 -25.42
CA GLY A 197 -0.08 2.32 -24.86
C GLY A 197 0.95 3.46 -24.82
N HIS A 198 0.61 4.65 -25.32
CA HIS A 198 1.50 5.83 -25.37
C HIS A 198 1.29 6.84 -24.22
N ALA A 199 0.55 6.51 -23.17
CA ALA A 199 0.34 7.41 -22.04
C ALA A 199 1.63 7.59 -21.21
N THR A 200 2.08 8.83 -21.05
CA THR A 200 3.34 9.18 -20.34
C THR A 200 3.13 9.59 -18.88
N GLY A 201 1.97 9.22 -18.32
CA GLY A 201 1.53 9.66 -17.00
C GLY A 201 0.09 9.23 -16.69
N LYS A 202 -0.50 9.81 -15.65
CA LYS A 202 -1.89 9.57 -15.27
C LYS A 202 -2.84 10.22 -16.27
N ILE A 203 -3.76 9.43 -16.81
CA ILE A 203 -4.97 9.92 -17.47
C ILE A 203 -6.03 10.07 -16.37
N ILE A 204 -6.52 11.29 -16.15
CA ILE A 204 -7.46 11.59 -15.08
C ILE A 204 -8.84 11.83 -15.68
N VAL A 205 -9.86 11.15 -15.17
CA VAL A 205 -11.26 11.49 -15.44
C VAL A 205 -11.76 12.38 -14.31
N VAL A 206 -12.23 13.58 -14.66
CA VAL A 206 -12.77 14.57 -13.72
C VAL A 206 -14.30 14.62 -13.82
N PHE A 207 -14.95 14.78 -12.68
CA PHE A 207 -16.40 14.90 -12.55
C PHE A 207 -16.85 16.34 -12.73
#